data_AF-A0A7W1ZGH8-F1
#
_entry.id   AF-A0A7W1ZGH8-F1
#
_cell.length_a   1.000
_cell.length_b   1.000
_cell.length_c   1.000
_cell.angle_alpha   90.00
_cell.angle_beta   90.00
_cell.angle_gamma   90.00
#
_symmetry.space_group_name_H-M   'P 1'
#
loop_
_entity.id
_entity.type
_entity.pdbx_description
1 polymer ?
#
loop_
_entity_poly.entity_id
_entity_poly.type
_entity_poly.pdbx_seq_one_letter_code
_entity_poly.pdbx_strand_id
1 'polypeptide(L)'
;MKIFKLLLLVVVSFSFISCASAQTNKRKTTKNSNPKATKPMNNKPNNKLTDGKIKIIAEDAYGTIETPFVFVARSKETYAQLQNFVENLPPASEIDFSKMAVIAAFAGTKNTGGYSVSIRQTIDKMVVEVVEPPKGAITTDALTMPFQVALVPSEEEKSLPLEVSANWKNAMQTYKITSGEFESSGGFAGMLKKFSAEGTIGILSFGDYATLIFNLSGKGANKNLRLTETASGLMKEGKINLARLDAGSFSEGPKPPLKVSGTLAGGKLSLMFEPLPTDVADGFQASGKIEAAKIK
;
A
#
# COMPACT_ATOMS: atom_id res chain seq x y z
N MET A 1 -34.39 11.17 42.38
CA MET A 1 -34.08 11.28 43.81
C MET A 1 -32.70 10.70 44.07
N LYS A 2 -31.83 11.50 44.73
CA LYS A 2 -30.62 11.14 45.50
C LYS A 2 -29.38 10.60 44.77
N ILE A 3 -28.57 11.58 44.39
CA ILE A 3 -27.10 11.65 44.36
C ILE A 3 -26.44 10.83 45.47
N PHE A 4 -25.40 10.06 45.13
CA PHE A 4 -24.39 9.59 46.09
C PHE A 4 -23.00 10.03 45.60
N LYS A 5 -22.50 11.10 46.23
CA LYS A 5 -21.07 11.43 46.29
C LYS A 5 -20.45 10.49 47.32
N LEU A 6 -19.36 9.80 47.01
CA LEU A 6 -18.39 9.46 48.03
C LEU A 6 -16.96 9.51 47.46
N LEU A 7 -16.22 10.41 48.08
CA LEU A 7 -14.82 10.74 47.96
C LEU A 7 -14.03 9.67 48.73
N LEU A 8 -12.98 9.09 48.14
CA LEU A 8 -11.85 8.59 48.95
C LEU A 8 -10.54 8.82 48.21
N LEU A 9 -9.78 9.74 48.79
CA LEU A 9 -8.42 10.14 48.45
C LEU A 9 -7.49 9.30 49.32
N VAL A 10 -6.60 8.52 48.72
CA VAL A 10 -5.50 7.84 49.43
C VAL A 10 -4.19 8.18 48.73
N VAL A 11 -3.46 9.09 49.38
CA VAL A 11 -2.06 9.40 49.14
C VAL A 11 -1.24 8.38 49.92
N VAL A 12 -0.38 7.62 49.24
CA VAL A 12 0.72 6.91 49.89
C VAL A 12 2.00 7.17 49.11
N SER A 13 2.76 8.09 49.68
CA SER A 13 4.19 8.31 49.46
C SER A 13 4.99 7.15 50.05
N PHE A 14 5.92 6.59 49.28
CA PHE A 14 7.00 5.77 49.83
C PHE A 14 8.36 6.24 49.34
N SER A 15 9.26 6.30 50.30
CA SER A 15 10.51 7.03 50.33
C SER A 15 11.66 6.35 49.60
N PHE A 16 12.61 7.20 49.22
CA PHE A 16 14.01 6.95 48.91
C PHE A 16 14.67 5.79 49.66
N ILE A 17 15.38 4.93 48.93
CA ILE A 17 16.59 4.26 49.42
C ILE A 17 17.71 4.42 48.38
N SER A 18 18.71 5.17 48.82
CA SER A 18 20.04 5.30 48.26
C SER A 18 20.82 4.00 48.42
N CYS A 19 21.58 3.59 47.40
CA CYS A 19 22.74 2.73 47.61
C CYS A 19 23.86 3.16 46.65
N ALA A 20 24.74 4.00 47.17
CA ALA A 20 26.07 4.24 46.62
C ALA A 20 26.98 3.07 47.03
N SER A 21 27.63 2.45 46.05
CA SER A 21 28.74 1.52 46.29
C SER A 21 29.84 1.83 45.28
N ALA A 22 30.82 2.59 45.75
CA ALA A 22 32.10 2.78 45.10
C ALA A 22 33.01 1.57 45.40
N GLN A 23 33.46 0.87 44.36
CA GLN A 23 34.70 0.11 44.43
C GLN A 23 35.57 0.41 43.21
N THR A 24 36.59 1.20 43.52
CA THR A 24 37.81 1.47 42.79
C THR A 24 38.53 0.16 42.46
N ASN A 25 38.82 -0.10 41.19
CA ASN A 25 39.91 -1.02 40.83
C ASN A 25 40.75 -0.42 39.69
N LYS A 26 41.95 0.02 40.06
CA LYS A 26 42.99 0.50 39.15
C LYS A 26 43.64 -0.72 38.46
N ARG A 27 43.58 -0.78 37.13
CA ARG A 27 44.56 -1.55 36.34
C ARG A 27 45.10 -0.68 35.22
N LYS A 28 46.42 -0.49 35.23
CA LYS A 28 47.20 0.32 34.30
C LYS A 28 47.32 -0.36 32.93
N THR A 29 46.88 0.37 31.91
CA THR A 29 47.50 0.64 30.60
C THR A 29 48.26 -0.46 29.85
N THR A 30 47.75 -0.76 28.65
CA THR A 30 48.58 -1.00 27.46
C THR A 30 48.03 -0.16 26.28
N LYS A 31 48.96 0.45 25.55
CA LYS A 31 48.79 1.42 24.45
C LYS A 31 48.10 0.84 23.20
N ASN A 32 47.62 1.78 22.38
CA ASN A 32 47.36 1.71 20.92
C ASN A 32 46.07 1.03 20.44
N SER A 33 45.04 1.84 20.17
CA SER A 33 44.72 2.25 18.80
C SER A 33 43.57 3.26 18.81
N ASN A 34 43.67 4.23 17.91
CA ASN A 34 42.82 5.40 17.78
C ASN A 34 41.44 4.99 17.21
N PRO A 35 40.29 5.14 17.91
CA PRO A 35 39.00 4.95 17.28
C PRO A 35 38.66 6.23 16.52
N LYS A 36 38.92 6.19 15.21
CA LYS A 36 38.50 7.19 14.25
C LYS A 36 36.97 7.31 14.36
N ALA A 37 36.49 8.43 14.90
CA ALA A 37 35.07 8.76 14.97
C ALA A 37 34.46 8.65 13.57
N THR A 38 33.64 7.62 13.36
CA THR A 38 32.80 7.50 12.17
C THR A 38 31.72 8.57 12.26
N LYS A 39 31.87 9.60 11.41
CA LYS A 39 30.83 10.60 11.13
C LYS A 39 29.49 9.91 10.82
N PRO A 40 28.35 10.47 11.27
CA PRO A 40 27.05 10.00 10.82
C PRO A 40 26.98 10.16 9.30
N MET A 41 26.64 9.07 8.64
CA MET A 41 26.52 8.94 7.19
C MET A 41 25.24 9.65 6.75
N ASN A 42 25.30 10.98 6.63
CA ASN A 42 24.24 11.76 6.02
C ASN A 42 24.34 11.61 4.49
N ASN A 43 23.91 10.45 3.99
CA ASN A 43 23.72 10.24 2.57
C ASN A 43 22.43 10.95 2.16
N LYS A 44 22.56 12.22 1.75
CA LYS A 44 21.53 12.89 0.95
C LYS A 44 21.52 12.22 -0.43
N PRO A 45 20.47 11.49 -0.83
CA PRO A 45 20.43 10.90 -2.16
C PRO A 45 20.26 12.02 -3.19
N ASN A 46 21.35 12.32 -3.90
CA ASN A 46 21.31 13.11 -5.12
C ASN A 46 20.63 12.25 -6.19
N ASN A 47 19.36 12.51 -6.47
CA ASN A 47 18.52 11.52 -7.12
C ASN A 47 17.73 12.13 -8.29
N LYS A 48 18.44 12.39 -9.39
CA LYS A 48 17.78 12.52 -10.69
C LYS A 48 17.13 11.17 -11.04
N LEU A 49 15.79 11.18 -11.06
CA LEU A 49 14.91 10.06 -11.40
C LEU A 49 14.91 9.85 -12.92
N THR A 50 15.84 9.06 -13.43
CA THR A 50 15.81 8.57 -14.81
C THR A 50 16.52 7.22 -14.93
N ASP A 51 15.80 6.14 -14.71
CA ASP A 51 15.98 4.85 -15.40
C ASP A 51 14.78 3.97 -15.02
N GLY A 52 14.31 3.08 -15.89
CA GLY A 52 13.14 2.19 -15.68
C GLY A 52 13.36 1.11 -14.61
N LYS A 53 13.93 1.49 -13.47
CA LYS A 53 14.31 0.66 -12.33
C LYS A 53 13.51 1.10 -11.11
N ILE A 54 13.22 0.13 -10.25
CA ILE A 54 12.66 0.41 -8.93
C ILE A 54 13.64 1.28 -8.15
N LYS A 55 13.14 2.38 -7.58
CA LYS A 55 13.90 3.29 -6.72
C LYS A 55 13.25 3.36 -5.36
N ILE A 56 13.98 2.94 -4.33
CA ILE A 56 13.57 3.08 -2.93
C ILE A 56 13.64 4.56 -2.55
N ILE A 57 12.56 5.09 -1.98
CA ILE A 57 12.46 6.48 -1.53
C ILE A 57 12.28 6.61 -0.01
N ALA A 58 11.86 5.56 0.66
CA ALA A 58 11.91 5.44 2.12
C ALA A 58 11.93 3.95 2.52
N GLU A 59 12.62 3.62 3.60
CA GLU A 59 12.57 2.30 4.25
C GLU A 59 13.01 2.45 5.70
N ASP A 60 12.39 1.70 6.60
CA ASP A 60 12.79 1.64 8.01
C ASP A 60 12.28 0.34 8.66
N ALA A 61 12.89 -0.05 9.77
CA ALA A 61 12.40 -1.07 10.68
C ALA A 61 11.39 -0.51 11.70
N TYR A 62 11.31 0.81 11.90
CA TYR A 62 10.46 1.45 12.92
C TYR A 62 9.39 2.37 12.31
N GLY A 63 8.51 1.79 11.48
CA GLY A 63 7.34 2.50 10.97
C GLY A 63 6.24 2.72 12.03
N THR A 64 5.13 3.31 11.60
CA THR A 64 3.95 3.61 12.46
C THR A 64 2.76 2.68 12.20
N ILE A 65 2.86 1.83 11.17
CA ILE A 65 1.76 1.00 10.69
C ILE A 65 1.89 -0.40 11.29
N GLU A 66 1.06 -0.70 12.28
CA GLU A 66 1.12 -1.95 13.06
C GLU A 66 0.46 -3.15 12.35
N THR A 67 -0.35 -2.90 11.32
CA THR A 67 -1.07 -3.93 10.57
C THR A 67 -0.50 -4.11 9.16
N PRO A 68 -0.44 -5.33 8.60
CA PRO A 68 -0.03 -5.55 7.22
C PRO A 68 -0.87 -4.73 6.23
N PHE A 69 -0.23 -3.81 5.52
CA PHE A 69 -0.90 -2.95 4.54
C PHE A 69 0.00 -2.69 3.34
N VAL A 70 -0.61 -2.50 2.17
CA VAL A 70 0.07 -2.01 0.97
C VAL A 70 -0.72 -0.82 0.47
N PHE A 71 -0.04 0.20 -0.05
CA PHE A 71 -0.63 1.37 -0.65
C PHE A 71 0.02 1.64 -2.02
N VAL A 72 -0.79 1.88 -3.04
CA VAL A 72 -0.39 2.09 -4.44
C VAL A 72 -0.91 3.44 -4.92
N ALA A 73 0.00 4.37 -5.18
CA ALA A 73 -0.33 5.68 -5.72
C ALA A 73 0.09 5.79 -7.19
N ARG A 74 -0.90 5.97 -8.08
CA ARG A 74 -0.70 6.24 -9.51
C ARG A 74 -1.06 7.66 -9.91
N SER A 75 -1.35 8.54 -8.94
CA SER A 75 -1.70 9.93 -9.17
C SER A 75 -1.17 10.81 -8.02
N LYS A 76 -1.07 12.12 -8.27
CA LYS A 76 -0.71 13.10 -7.25
C LYS A 76 -1.69 13.10 -6.07
N GLU A 77 -2.99 12.92 -6.35
CA GLU A 77 -4.04 12.85 -5.34
C GLU A 77 -3.85 11.66 -4.41
N THR A 78 -3.67 10.46 -4.96
CA THR A 78 -3.44 9.25 -4.16
C THR A 78 -2.09 9.31 -3.45
N TYR A 79 -1.08 9.95 -4.03
CA TYR A 79 0.21 10.10 -3.36
C TYR A 79 0.14 11.08 -2.17
N ALA A 80 -0.62 12.17 -2.27
CA ALA A 80 -0.86 13.07 -1.15
C ALA A 80 -1.51 12.34 0.04
N GLN A 81 -2.35 11.34 -0.22
CA GLN A 81 -2.92 10.49 0.82
C GLN A 81 -1.86 9.66 1.55
N LEU A 82 -0.87 9.11 0.83
CA LEU A 82 0.26 8.38 1.42
C LEU A 82 1.10 9.28 2.35
N GLN A 83 1.31 10.53 1.95
CA GLN A 83 2.08 11.50 2.73
C GLN A 83 1.44 11.86 4.08
N ASN A 84 0.17 11.53 4.31
CA ASN A 84 -0.49 11.75 5.60
C ASN A 84 -0.03 10.78 6.70
N PHE A 85 0.57 9.65 6.33
CA PHE A 85 0.97 8.61 7.30
C PHE A 85 2.38 8.05 7.04
N VAL A 86 3.11 8.60 6.07
CA VAL A 86 4.55 8.38 5.88
C VAL A 86 5.25 9.72 5.77
N GLU A 87 6.13 9.99 6.71
CA GLU A 87 6.88 11.24 6.79
C GLU A 87 8.07 11.27 5.82
N ASN A 88 8.59 12.47 5.55
CA ASN A 88 9.84 12.70 4.79
C ASN A 88 9.87 12.14 3.36
N LEU A 89 8.69 11.88 2.77
CA LEU A 89 8.59 11.53 1.35
C LEU A 89 8.84 12.75 0.44
N PRO A 90 9.42 12.55 -0.76
CA PRO A 90 9.63 13.64 -1.71
C PRO A 90 8.29 14.28 -2.11
N PRO A 91 8.26 15.58 -2.43
CA PRO A 91 7.04 16.25 -2.85
C PRO A 91 6.50 15.65 -4.16
N ALA A 92 5.17 15.66 -4.32
CA ALA A 92 4.51 15.09 -5.50
C ALA A 92 4.96 15.72 -6.83
N SER A 93 5.50 16.94 -6.81
CA SER A 93 6.06 17.64 -7.97
C SER A 93 7.33 17.02 -8.52
N GLU A 94 8.04 16.21 -7.73
CA GLU A 94 9.27 15.52 -8.15
C GLU A 94 9.00 14.16 -8.81
N ILE A 95 7.74 13.72 -8.87
CA ILE A 95 7.34 12.42 -9.41
C ILE A 95 6.54 12.62 -10.70
N ASP A 96 7.04 12.04 -11.79
CA ASP A 96 6.31 11.94 -13.06
C ASP A 96 5.36 10.74 -13.05
N PHE A 97 4.12 10.95 -12.60
CA PHE A 97 3.10 9.89 -12.52
C PHE A 97 2.62 9.34 -13.88
N SER A 98 3.04 9.94 -15.00
CA SER A 98 2.81 9.35 -16.33
C SER A 98 3.74 8.16 -16.61
N LYS A 99 4.85 8.06 -15.87
CA LYS A 99 5.89 7.04 -16.04
C LYS A 99 6.14 6.19 -14.80
N MET A 100 5.70 6.67 -13.63
CA MET A 100 6.01 6.06 -12.34
C MET A 100 4.76 5.92 -11.49
N ALA A 101 4.74 4.89 -10.67
CA ALA A 101 3.83 4.74 -9.54
C ALA A 101 4.63 4.64 -8.25
N VAL A 102 3.98 4.85 -7.12
CA VAL A 102 4.57 4.63 -5.79
C VAL A 102 3.89 3.43 -5.15
N ILE A 103 4.68 2.48 -4.67
CA ILE A 103 4.22 1.36 -3.84
C ILE A 103 4.83 1.54 -2.46
N ALA A 104 3.99 1.60 -1.43
CA ALA A 104 4.37 1.56 -0.04
C ALA A 104 3.86 0.25 0.57
N ALA A 105 4.72 -0.53 1.20
CA ALA A 105 4.35 -1.79 1.82
C ALA A 105 4.83 -1.82 3.28
N PHE A 106 3.90 -2.17 4.17
CA PHE A 106 4.07 -2.18 5.61
C PHE A 106 3.86 -3.60 6.11
N ALA A 107 4.86 -4.16 6.78
CA ALA A 107 4.80 -5.53 7.27
C ALA A 107 3.89 -5.71 8.50
N GLY A 108 3.54 -4.62 9.17
CA GLY A 108 2.94 -4.63 10.50
C GLY A 108 3.96 -4.98 11.59
N THR A 109 3.47 -5.17 12.82
CA THR A 109 4.31 -5.45 13.98
C THR A 109 5.03 -6.80 13.85
N LYS A 110 6.34 -6.80 14.15
CA LYS A 110 7.21 -7.97 14.27
C LYS A 110 7.85 -7.98 15.66
N ASN A 111 8.01 -9.19 16.23
CA ASN A 111 8.45 -9.36 17.61
C ASN A 111 9.97 -9.27 17.80
N THR A 112 10.73 -9.28 16.71
CA THR A 112 12.18 -9.16 16.73
C THR A 112 12.63 -8.20 15.63
N GLY A 113 13.88 -7.76 15.72
CA GLY A 113 14.56 -7.10 14.60
C GLY A 113 14.93 -8.10 13.50
N GLY A 114 15.46 -7.55 12.40
CA GLY A 114 15.95 -8.34 11.26
C GLY A 114 14.92 -8.64 10.17
N TYR A 115 13.66 -8.23 10.36
CA TYR A 115 12.66 -8.22 9.30
C TYR A 115 12.79 -6.98 8.43
N SER A 116 12.54 -7.13 7.13
CA SER A 116 12.38 -6.00 6.20
C SER A 116 11.26 -6.25 5.21
N VAL A 117 10.96 -5.26 4.38
CA VAL A 117 10.03 -5.37 3.25
C VAL A 117 10.84 -5.31 1.96
N SER A 118 10.45 -6.10 0.96
CA SER A 118 11.04 -6.06 -0.37
C SER A 118 9.96 -5.88 -1.44
N ILE A 119 10.11 -4.84 -2.25
CA ILE A 119 9.33 -4.58 -3.46
C ILE A 119 10.21 -4.87 -4.68
N ARG A 120 9.79 -5.82 -5.52
CA ARG A 120 10.51 -6.21 -6.75
C ARG A 120 9.58 -6.36 -7.93
N GLN A 121 10.12 -6.27 -9.13
CA GLN A 121 9.38 -6.44 -10.38
C GLN A 121 9.73 -7.79 -11.01
N THR A 122 8.70 -8.53 -11.45
CA THR A 122 8.83 -9.65 -12.37
C THR A 122 8.44 -9.20 -13.79
N ILE A 123 8.42 -10.12 -14.74
CA ILE A 123 8.07 -9.81 -16.14
C ILE A 123 6.66 -9.19 -16.25
N ASP A 124 5.74 -9.61 -15.38
CA ASP A 124 4.30 -9.39 -15.51
C ASP A 124 3.67 -8.60 -14.35
N LYS A 125 4.36 -8.46 -13.21
CA LYS A 125 3.77 -7.91 -11.98
C LYS A 125 4.80 -7.36 -11.01
N MET A 126 4.30 -6.63 -10.02
CA MET A 126 5.05 -6.25 -8.83
C MET A 126 4.86 -7.30 -7.74
N VAL A 127 5.93 -7.64 -7.02
CA VAL A 127 5.93 -8.60 -5.91
C VAL A 127 6.34 -7.88 -4.64
N VAL A 128 5.55 -8.05 -3.59
CA VAL A 128 5.77 -7.49 -2.27
C VAL A 128 5.87 -8.61 -1.24
N GLU A 129 7.01 -8.69 -0.57
CA GLU A 129 7.28 -9.71 0.43
C GLU A 129 7.87 -9.13 1.72
N VAL A 130 7.64 -9.84 2.81
CA VAL A 130 8.41 -9.64 4.04
C VAL A 130 9.65 -10.53 3.91
N VAL A 131 10.82 -9.93 4.10
CA VAL A 131 12.08 -10.66 4.20
C VAL A 131 12.30 -10.97 5.68
N GLU A 132 12.41 -12.25 5.99
CA GLU A 132 12.65 -12.73 7.36
C GLU A 132 14.15 -12.79 7.66
N PRO A 133 14.56 -12.59 8.92
CA PRO A 133 15.95 -12.82 9.30
C PRO A 133 16.32 -14.30 9.03
N PRO A 134 17.58 -14.59 8.62
CA PRO A 134 18.02 -15.95 8.40
C PRO A 134 17.82 -16.83 9.63
N LYS A 135 17.54 -18.12 9.41
CA LYS A 135 17.39 -19.08 10.50
C LYS A 135 18.66 -19.12 11.36
N GLY A 136 18.51 -18.88 12.66
CA GLY A 136 19.61 -18.85 13.61
C GLY A 136 20.38 -17.52 13.68
N ALA A 137 19.94 -16.48 12.96
CA ALA A 137 20.49 -15.14 13.12
C ALA A 137 20.21 -14.62 14.55
N ILE A 138 21.23 -13.98 15.15
CA ILE A 138 21.05 -13.21 16.38
C ILE A 138 20.26 -11.96 16.00
N THR A 139 19.07 -11.81 16.57
CA THR A 139 18.19 -10.65 16.35
C THR A 139 18.08 -9.83 17.63
N THR A 140 17.63 -8.59 17.49
CA THR A 140 17.29 -7.76 18.65
C THR A 140 15.90 -8.14 19.15
N ASP A 141 15.74 -8.31 20.46
CA ASP A 141 14.44 -8.46 21.11
C ASP A 141 13.75 -7.10 21.23
N ALA A 142 13.26 -6.60 20.10
CA ALA A 142 12.55 -5.33 20.00
C ALA A 142 11.36 -5.48 19.04
N LEU A 143 10.24 -4.84 19.41
CA LEU A 143 9.12 -4.68 18.51
C LEU A 143 9.54 -3.78 17.34
N THR A 144 9.30 -4.24 16.12
CA THR A 144 9.59 -3.50 14.89
C THR A 144 8.34 -3.43 14.00
N MET A 145 8.29 -2.44 13.10
CA MET A 145 7.22 -2.22 12.14
C MET A 145 7.85 -1.93 10.75
N PRO A 146 8.45 -2.95 10.09
CA PRO A 146 9.22 -2.73 8.88
C PRO A 146 8.35 -2.23 7.72
N PHE A 147 8.88 -1.27 6.94
CA PHE A 147 8.23 -0.80 5.73
C PHE A 147 9.23 -0.42 4.64
N GLN A 148 8.73 -0.38 3.40
CA GLN A 148 9.46 0.13 2.25
C GLN A 148 8.51 0.93 1.35
N VAL A 149 8.97 2.07 0.86
CA VAL A 149 8.30 2.89 -0.15
C VAL A 149 9.21 2.99 -1.37
N ALA A 150 8.69 2.60 -2.53
CA ALA A 150 9.45 2.58 -3.77
C ALA A 150 8.68 3.23 -4.92
N LEU A 151 9.42 3.96 -5.74
CA LEU A 151 9.01 4.36 -7.08
C LEU A 151 9.22 3.19 -8.03
N VAL A 152 8.18 2.86 -8.79
CA VAL A 152 8.17 1.73 -9.72
C VAL A 152 7.76 2.22 -11.11
N PRO A 153 8.34 1.69 -12.20
CA PRO A 153 7.88 2.00 -13.55
C PRO A 153 6.39 1.68 -13.71
N SER A 154 5.64 2.62 -14.28
CA SER A 154 4.21 2.49 -14.54
C SER A 154 3.86 3.35 -15.75
N GLU A 155 3.47 2.70 -16.84
CA GLU A 155 2.96 3.38 -18.03
C GLU A 155 1.47 3.72 -17.84
N GLU A 156 0.99 4.77 -18.50
CA GLU A 156 -0.33 5.34 -18.27
C GLU A 156 -1.48 4.34 -18.52
N GLU A 157 -1.45 3.61 -19.63
CA GLU A 157 -2.49 2.67 -20.08
C GLU A 157 -2.18 1.20 -19.72
N LYS A 158 -1.25 1.00 -18.78
CA LYS A 158 -0.81 -0.33 -18.36
C LYS A 158 -1.27 -0.60 -16.95
N SER A 159 -1.80 -1.80 -16.73
CA SER A 159 -2.17 -2.24 -15.40
C SER A 159 -0.92 -2.44 -14.53
N LEU A 160 -1.06 -2.30 -13.21
CA LEU A 160 -0.02 -2.57 -12.22
C LEU A 160 -0.43 -3.75 -11.31
N PRO A 161 -0.41 -5.00 -11.83
CA PRO A 161 -0.69 -6.18 -11.02
C PRO A 161 0.26 -6.26 -9.82
N LEU A 162 -0.30 -6.58 -8.66
CA LEU A 162 0.45 -6.75 -7.42
C LEU A 162 0.23 -8.15 -6.86
N GLU A 163 1.32 -8.86 -6.63
CA GLU A 163 1.34 -10.06 -5.80
C GLU A 163 1.93 -9.74 -4.44
N VAL A 164 1.23 -10.16 -3.39
CA VAL A 164 1.66 -9.98 -2.01
C VAL A 164 1.91 -11.32 -1.34
N SER A 165 2.90 -11.39 -0.45
CA SER A 165 3.23 -12.58 0.33
C SER A 165 2.15 -12.95 1.36
N ALA A 166 2.34 -14.07 2.06
CA ALA A 166 1.42 -14.58 3.09
C ALA A 166 1.06 -13.53 4.15
N ASN A 167 2.00 -12.65 4.52
CA ASN A 167 1.79 -11.60 5.52
C ASN A 167 0.56 -10.71 5.20
N TRP A 168 0.43 -10.29 3.94
CA TRP A 168 -0.71 -9.50 3.49
C TRP A 168 -1.88 -10.37 3.04
N LYS A 169 -1.65 -11.54 2.42
CA LYS A 169 -2.74 -12.46 2.04
C LYS A 169 -3.61 -12.83 3.25
N ASN A 170 -3.01 -13.03 4.42
CA ASN A 170 -3.74 -13.36 5.65
C ASN A 170 -4.53 -12.18 6.24
N ALA A 171 -4.11 -10.94 6.00
CA ALA A 171 -4.81 -9.73 6.43
C ALA A 171 -5.91 -9.29 5.44
N MET A 172 -5.87 -9.81 4.22
CA MET A 172 -6.73 -9.41 3.12
C MET A 172 -8.12 -10.04 3.23
N GLN A 173 -9.15 -9.23 2.99
CA GLN A 173 -10.51 -9.72 2.82
C GLN A 173 -10.82 -9.92 1.34
N THR A 174 -11.15 -11.15 0.94
CA THR A 174 -11.48 -11.46 -0.45
C THR A 174 -12.99 -11.43 -0.70
N TYR A 175 -13.39 -10.80 -1.80
CA TYR A 175 -14.77 -10.70 -2.26
C TYR A 175 -14.88 -11.38 -3.62
N LYS A 176 -15.91 -12.22 -3.81
CA LYS A 176 -16.23 -12.85 -5.09
C LYS A 176 -17.28 -12.02 -5.81
N ILE A 177 -17.06 -11.75 -7.10
CA ILE A 177 -18.05 -11.05 -7.93
C ILE A 177 -19.32 -11.89 -8.03
N THR A 178 -20.45 -11.31 -7.62
CA THR A 178 -21.80 -11.89 -7.75
C THR A 178 -22.54 -11.35 -8.96
N SER A 179 -22.32 -10.07 -9.29
CA SER A 179 -22.75 -9.44 -10.54
C SER A 179 -21.67 -8.49 -11.02
N GLY A 180 -21.45 -8.40 -12.32
CA GLY A 180 -20.48 -7.48 -12.90
C GLY A 180 -20.92 -7.16 -14.32
N GLU A 181 -21.23 -5.92 -14.60
CA GLU A 181 -21.73 -5.43 -15.88
C GLU A 181 -20.81 -4.30 -16.35
N PHE A 182 -20.29 -4.45 -17.56
CA PHE A 182 -19.40 -3.47 -18.17
C PHE A 182 -19.88 -3.14 -19.57
N GLU A 183 -19.63 -1.90 -19.94
CA GLU A 183 -19.81 -1.36 -21.28
C GLU A 183 -18.50 -0.71 -21.71
N SER A 184 -18.04 -1.04 -22.92
CA SER A 184 -16.97 -0.32 -23.58
C SER A 184 -17.50 0.31 -24.85
N SER A 185 -17.15 1.57 -25.08
CA SER A 185 -17.55 2.33 -26.24
C SER A 185 -16.39 3.14 -26.82
N GLY A 186 -16.43 3.41 -28.13
CA GLY A 186 -15.45 4.27 -28.79
C GLY A 186 -15.08 3.82 -30.20
N GLY A 187 -13.98 4.37 -30.71
CA GLY A 187 -13.50 4.18 -32.06
C GLY A 187 -14.33 4.93 -33.11
N PHE A 188 -13.74 5.12 -34.29
CA PHE A 188 -14.31 5.91 -35.39
C PHE A 188 -15.72 5.46 -35.82
N ALA A 189 -16.02 4.16 -35.69
CA ALA A 189 -17.31 3.59 -36.05
C ALA A 189 -18.35 3.61 -34.91
N GLY A 190 -18.00 4.12 -33.72
CA GLY A 190 -18.89 4.14 -32.56
C GLY A 190 -19.25 2.74 -32.06
N MET A 191 -18.24 1.90 -31.83
CA MET A 191 -18.47 0.55 -31.32
C MET A 191 -19.04 0.60 -29.91
N LEU A 192 -19.98 -0.31 -29.62
CA LEU A 192 -20.53 -0.50 -28.28
C LEU A 192 -20.48 -1.98 -27.93
N LYS A 193 -19.77 -2.32 -26.85
CA LYS A 193 -19.62 -3.69 -26.37
C LYS A 193 -20.07 -3.80 -24.92
N LYS A 194 -21.10 -4.63 -24.69
CA LYS A 194 -21.56 -5.00 -23.35
C LYS A 194 -21.07 -6.39 -22.99
N PHE A 195 -20.61 -6.56 -21.76
CA PHE A 195 -20.18 -7.86 -21.26
C PHE A 195 -20.31 -7.94 -19.74
N SER A 196 -20.41 -9.17 -19.25
CA SER A 196 -20.37 -9.42 -17.81
C SER A 196 -18.98 -9.80 -17.34
N ALA A 197 -18.65 -9.46 -16.10
CA ALA A 197 -17.39 -9.81 -15.46
C ALA A 197 -17.59 -10.81 -14.30
N GLU A 198 -16.56 -11.59 -14.02
CA GLU A 198 -16.39 -12.44 -12.86
C GLU A 198 -14.99 -12.29 -12.28
N GLY A 199 -14.74 -12.96 -11.15
CA GLY A 199 -13.42 -12.97 -10.51
C GLY A 199 -13.52 -12.59 -9.05
N THR A 200 -12.46 -11.97 -8.55
CA THR A 200 -12.31 -11.62 -7.13
C THR A 200 -11.70 -10.25 -6.94
N ILE A 201 -12.01 -9.63 -5.80
CA ILE A 201 -11.37 -8.42 -5.32
C ILE A 201 -10.82 -8.69 -3.93
N GLY A 202 -9.51 -8.50 -3.76
CA GLY A 202 -8.88 -8.46 -2.44
C GLY A 202 -8.91 -7.05 -1.89
N ILE A 203 -9.26 -6.89 -0.61
CA ILE A 203 -9.23 -5.59 0.09
C ILE A 203 -8.28 -5.69 1.27
N LEU A 204 -7.25 -4.83 1.27
CA LEU A 204 -6.46 -4.47 2.44
C LEU A 204 -6.97 -3.12 2.95
N SER A 205 -7.06 -2.96 4.27
CA SER A 205 -7.59 -1.74 4.90
C SER A 205 -6.70 -1.29 6.04
N PHE A 206 -6.52 0.01 6.18
CA PHE A 206 -5.79 0.65 7.27
C PHE A 206 -6.38 2.05 7.51
N GLY A 207 -6.92 2.30 8.70
CA GLY A 207 -7.59 3.57 9.00
C GLY A 207 -8.68 3.91 7.98
N ASP A 208 -8.63 5.13 7.44
CA ASP A 208 -9.52 5.64 6.39
C ASP A 208 -9.04 5.27 4.95
N TYR A 209 -8.16 4.28 4.81
CA TYR A 209 -7.56 3.88 3.53
C TYR A 209 -7.86 2.43 3.17
N ALA A 210 -7.97 2.18 1.88
CA ALA A 210 -8.07 0.84 1.34
C ALA A 210 -7.23 0.67 0.08
N THR A 211 -6.79 -0.56 -0.13
CA THR A 211 -6.13 -1.03 -1.34
C THR A 211 -6.90 -2.19 -1.90
N LEU A 212 -7.40 -2.02 -3.11
CA LEU A 212 -8.17 -3.02 -3.82
C LEU A 212 -7.27 -3.68 -4.86
N ILE A 213 -7.19 -5.01 -4.80
CA ILE A 213 -6.48 -5.86 -5.76
C ILE A 213 -7.54 -6.56 -6.60
N PHE A 214 -7.69 -6.11 -7.84
CA PHE A 214 -8.65 -6.61 -8.80
C PHE A 214 -8.05 -7.78 -9.57
N ASN A 215 -8.79 -8.89 -9.64
CA ASN A 215 -8.52 -10.00 -10.54
C ASN A 215 -9.84 -10.38 -11.21
N LEU A 216 -10.18 -9.65 -12.27
CA LEU A 216 -11.44 -9.79 -12.99
C LEU A 216 -11.21 -10.35 -14.39
N SER A 217 -12.18 -11.12 -14.87
CA SER A 217 -12.26 -11.59 -16.25
C SER A 217 -13.66 -11.44 -16.82
N GLY A 218 -13.77 -11.28 -18.13
CA GLY A 218 -15.06 -11.36 -18.80
C GLY A 218 -15.68 -12.77 -18.69
N LYS A 219 -17.00 -12.87 -18.79
CA LYS A 219 -17.75 -14.14 -18.80
C LYS A 219 -17.98 -14.66 -20.21
N GLY A 220 -18.08 -15.98 -20.35
CA GLY A 220 -18.50 -16.64 -21.59
C GLY A 220 -17.57 -16.32 -22.78
N ALA A 221 -18.14 -15.79 -23.85
CA ALA A 221 -17.40 -15.39 -25.05
C ALA A 221 -16.31 -14.32 -24.78
N ASN A 222 -16.38 -13.61 -23.65
CA ASN A 222 -15.46 -12.54 -23.28
C ASN A 222 -14.38 -12.96 -22.26
N LYS A 223 -14.14 -14.27 -22.06
CA LYS A 223 -13.16 -14.79 -21.08
C LYS A 223 -11.70 -14.31 -21.23
N ASN A 224 -11.38 -13.77 -22.39
CA ASN A 224 -10.06 -13.20 -22.69
C ASN A 224 -9.91 -11.77 -22.17
N LEU A 225 -11.01 -11.07 -21.88
CA LEU A 225 -10.96 -9.77 -21.23
C LEU A 225 -10.52 -9.96 -19.79
N ARG A 226 -9.61 -9.11 -19.34
CA ARG A 226 -8.92 -9.14 -18.04
C ARG A 226 -8.75 -7.73 -17.51
N LEU A 227 -9.04 -7.58 -16.22
CA LEU A 227 -8.65 -6.42 -15.42
C LEU A 227 -7.92 -6.97 -14.19
N THR A 228 -6.60 -6.95 -14.26
CA THR A 228 -5.70 -7.34 -13.17
C THR A 228 -4.92 -6.11 -12.74
N GLU A 229 -5.36 -5.47 -11.66
CA GLU A 229 -4.86 -4.15 -11.28
C GLU A 229 -4.91 -3.99 -9.76
N THR A 230 -4.06 -3.11 -9.22
CA THR A 230 -4.08 -2.70 -7.82
C THR A 230 -4.18 -1.18 -7.71
N ALA A 231 -5.14 -0.70 -6.93
CA ALA A 231 -5.31 0.72 -6.67
C ALA A 231 -5.68 0.99 -5.22
N SER A 232 -5.18 2.10 -4.71
CA SER A 232 -5.46 2.58 -3.36
C SER A 232 -6.23 3.89 -3.37
N GLY A 233 -6.91 4.14 -2.27
CA GLY A 233 -7.67 5.36 -2.08
C GLY A 233 -8.31 5.43 -0.70
N LEU A 234 -9.29 6.32 -0.57
CA LEU A 234 -10.01 6.53 0.68
C LEU A 234 -11.11 5.48 0.85
N MET A 235 -11.24 4.99 2.07
CA MET A 235 -12.36 4.19 2.55
C MET A 235 -12.85 4.74 3.88
N LYS A 236 -13.81 5.66 3.84
CA LYS A 236 -14.36 6.32 5.04
C LYS A 236 -15.83 6.01 5.18
N GLU A 237 -16.25 5.55 6.37
CA GLU A 237 -17.64 5.18 6.65
C GLU A 237 -18.20 4.16 5.64
N GLY A 238 -17.35 3.22 5.21
CA GLY A 238 -17.70 2.22 4.20
C GLY A 238 -17.77 2.75 2.76
N LYS A 239 -17.59 4.04 2.50
CA LYS A 239 -17.52 4.59 1.13
C LYS A 239 -16.10 4.49 0.60
N ILE A 240 -15.95 3.90 -0.58
CA ILE A 240 -14.67 3.70 -1.27
C ILE A 240 -14.54 4.73 -2.40
N ASN A 241 -13.36 5.33 -2.53
CA ASN A 241 -13.00 6.18 -3.66
C ASN A 241 -11.55 5.93 -4.07
N LEU A 242 -11.35 5.38 -5.26
CA LEU A 242 -10.06 5.21 -5.91
C LEU A 242 -9.97 6.20 -7.07
N ALA A 243 -9.02 7.12 -6.99
CA ALA A 243 -8.89 8.21 -7.96
C ALA A 243 -8.48 7.72 -9.36
N ARG A 244 -7.78 6.58 -9.45
CA ARG A 244 -7.24 6.06 -10.69
C ARG A 244 -7.08 4.54 -10.66
N LEU A 245 -7.53 3.89 -11.73
CA LEU A 245 -7.42 2.46 -12.00
C LEU A 245 -7.24 2.28 -13.53
N ASP A 246 -6.32 1.42 -13.99
CA ASP A 246 -6.31 1.06 -15.42
C ASP A 246 -7.48 0.14 -15.76
N ALA A 247 -8.07 0.30 -16.94
CA ALA A 247 -9.18 -0.53 -17.40
C ALA A 247 -8.75 -1.94 -17.84
N GLY A 248 -7.45 -2.23 -17.93
CA GLY A 248 -6.95 -3.48 -18.50
C GLY A 248 -7.50 -3.68 -19.92
N SER A 249 -7.85 -4.90 -20.28
CA SER A 249 -8.49 -5.18 -21.58
C SER A 249 -10.01 -5.00 -21.57
N PHE A 250 -10.59 -4.41 -20.51
CA PHE A 250 -12.02 -4.06 -20.52
C PHE A 250 -12.32 -2.85 -21.42
N SER A 251 -11.29 -2.12 -21.82
CA SER A 251 -11.33 -1.09 -22.86
C SER A 251 -10.15 -1.28 -23.82
N GLU A 252 -10.39 -1.05 -25.11
CA GLU A 252 -9.32 -0.99 -26.12
C GLU A 252 -8.53 0.32 -25.97
N GLY A 253 -7.35 0.43 -26.58
CA GLY A 253 -6.54 1.64 -26.56
C GLY A 253 -6.76 2.50 -27.83
N PRO A 254 -6.53 3.82 -27.79
CA PRO A 254 -6.19 4.64 -26.61
C PRO A 254 -7.38 4.79 -25.64
N LYS A 255 -7.11 4.82 -24.33
CA LYS A 255 -8.17 4.84 -23.29
C LYS A 255 -7.82 5.69 -22.07
N PRO A 256 -8.80 6.38 -21.46
CA PRO A 256 -8.59 6.97 -20.17
C PRO A 256 -8.51 5.90 -19.07
N PRO A 257 -7.88 6.24 -17.94
CA PRO A 257 -8.03 5.47 -16.71
C PRO A 257 -9.48 5.57 -16.20
N LEU A 258 -9.81 4.70 -15.25
CA LEU A 258 -11.07 4.68 -14.55
C LEU A 258 -10.93 5.32 -13.16
N LYS A 259 -11.96 6.05 -12.76
CA LYS A 259 -12.25 6.32 -11.36
C LYS A 259 -13.14 5.19 -10.83
N VAL A 260 -12.91 4.79 -9.57
CA VAL A 260 -13.77 3.80 -8.91
C VAL A 260 -14.37 4.42 -7.65
N SER A 261 -15.69 4.36 -7.54
CA SER A 261 -16.41 4.74 -6.33
C SER A 261 -17.31 3.60 -5.87
N GLY A 262 -17.65 3.55 -4.59
CA GLY A 262 -18.49 2.46 -4.12
C GLY A 262 -18.73 2.43 -2.63
N THR A 263 -19.29 1.32 -2.18
CA THR A 263 -19.62 1.08 -0.77
C THR A 263 -19.27 -0.33 -0.35
N LEU A 264 -18.83 -0.47 0.89
CA LEU A 264 -18.60 -1.72 1.60
C LEU A 264 -19.46 -1.74 2.85
N ALA A 265 -20.49 -2.57 2.87
CA ALA A 265 -21.42 -2.69 3.99
C ALA A 265 -21.94 -4.12 4.13
N GLY A 266 -21.99 -4.64 5.36
CA GLY A 266 -22.57 -5.97 5.64
C GLY A 266 -21.92 -7.12 4.85
N GLY A 267 -20.62 -7.04 4.58
CA GLY A 267 -19.90 -8.04 3.77
C GLY A 267 -20.23 -8.02 2.27
N LYS A 268 -20.95 -6.99 1.80
CA LYS A 268 -21.20 -6.73 0.39
C LYS A 268 -20.39 -5.53 -0.08
N LEU A 269 -19.80 -5.68 -1.26
CA LEU A 269 -19.02 -4.65 -1.95
C LEU A 269 -19.75 -4.27 -3.24
N SER A 270 -20.05 -2.99 -3.40
CA SER A 270 -20.67 -2.43 -4.60
C SER A 270 -19.73 -1.38 -5.16
N LEU A 271 -19.21 -1.54 -6.39
CA LEU A 271 -18.34 -0.55 -7.03
C LEU A 271 -18.91 -0.10 -8.38
N MET A 272 -18.66 1.15 -8.70
CA MET A 272 -18.96 1.81 -9.96
C MET A 272 -17.65 2.30 -10.58
N PHE A 273 -17.49 2.04 -11.87
CA PHE A 273 -16.32 2.35 -12.68
C PHE A 273 -16.72 3.39 -13.71
N GLU A 274 -16.02 4.52 -13.70
CA GLU A 274 -16.31 5.66 -14.58
C GLU A 274 -15.03 6.08 -15.29
N PRO A 275 -15.05 6.32 -16.62
CA PRO A 275 -13.89 6.80 -17.32
C PRO A 275 -13.53 8.21 -16.84
N LEU A 276 -12.25 8.46 -16.63
CA LEU A 276 -11.75 9.83 -16.44
C LEU A 276 -11.86 10.60 -17.78
N PRO A 277 -11.97 11.94 -17.73
CA PRO A 277 -11.96 12.76 -18.94
C PRO A 277 -10.71 12.50 -19.80
N THR A 278 -10.89 12.51 -21.12
CA THR A 278 -9.80 12.37 -22.10
C THR A 278 -10.00 13.37 -23.24
N ASP A 279 -8.89 13.89 -23.77
CA ASP A 279 -8.87 14.77 -24.93
C ASP A 279 -8.81 13.98 -26.26
N VAL A 280 -8.86 12.65 -26.20
CA VAL A 280 -8.82 11.79 -27.38
C VAL A 280 -10.24 11.61 -27.93
N ALA A 281 -10.57 12.33 -29.00
CA ALA A 281 -11.92 12.39 -29.58
C ALA A 281 -12.51 11.01 -29.97
N ASP A 282 -11.66 10.10 -30.49
CA ASP A 282 -12.07 8.74 -30.90
C ASP A 282 -11.60 7.65 -29.92
N GLY A 283 -11.23 8.05 -28.71
CA GLY A 283 -10.73 7.14 -27.67
C GLY A 283 -11.79 6.13 -27.25
N PHE A 284 -11.33 4.96 -26.85
CA PHE A 284 -12.20 4.00 -26.18
C PHE A 284 -12.33 4.36 -24.72
N GLN A 285 -13.49 4.06 -24.16
CA GLN A 285 -13.79 4.23 -22.75
C GLN A 285 -14.53 3.00 -22.25
N ALA A 286 -14.37 2.71 -20.97
CA ALA A 286 -15.12 1.67 -20.28
C ALA A 286 -15.80 2.25 -19.06
N SER A 287 -17.00 1.77 -18.80
CA SER A 287 -17.73 2.00 -17.55
C SER A 287 -18.33 0.68 -17.08
N GLY A 288 -18.70 0.61 -15.81
CA GLY A 288 -19.32 -0.59 -15.30
C GLY A 288 -19.72 -0.51 -13.85
N LYS A 289 -20.43 -1.56 -13.43
CA LYS A 289 -20.84 -1.76 -12.05
C LYS A 289 -20.57 -3.19 -11.65
N ILE A 290 -20.10 -3.39 -10.42
CA ILE A 290 -19.98 -4.71 -9.83
C ILE A 290 -20.68 -4.76 -8.47
N GLU A 291 -21.16 -5.95 -8.15
CA GLU A 291 -21.59 -6.36 -6.83
C GLU A 291 -20.79 -7.61 -6.46
N ALA A 292 -20.27 -7.66 -5.24
CA ALA A 292 -19.46 -8.76 -4.75
C ALA A 292 -19.78 -9.09 -3.29
N ALA A 293 -19.59 -10.34 -2.92
CA ALA A 293 -19.82 -10.83 -1.56
C ALA A 293 -18.52 -11.37 -0.96
N LYS A 294 -18.30 -11.08 0.32
CA LYS A 294 -17.14 -11.58 1.07
C LYS A 294 -17.11 -13.11 1.06
N ILE A 295 -15.96 -13.68 0.73
CA ILE A 295 -15.70 -15.12 0.82
C ILE A 295 -15.25 -15.43 2.25
N LYS A 296 -15.69 -16.56 2.79
CA LYS A 296 -15.25 -17.06 4.10
C LYS A 296 -13.83 -17.62 4.02
#